data_AF-A0A4Q9W1N3-F1
#
_entry.id   AF-A0A4Q9W1N3-F1
#
_cell.length_a   1.000
_cell.length_b   1.000
_cell.length_c   1.000
_cell.angle_alpha   90.00
_cell.angle_beta   90.00
_cell.angle_gamma   90.00
#
_symmetry.space_group_name_H-M   'P 1'
#
loop_
_entity.id
_entity.type
_entity.pdbx_description
1 polymer ?
#
loop_
_entity_poly.entity_id
_entity_poly.type
_entity_poly.pdbx_seq_one_letter_code
_entity_poly.pdbx_strand_id
1 'polypeptide(L)' 'LPIYNISLEHEAKVSKVSEEQLFYLMSRGISEEEATEMIVMGFIEPFTKELPMEYAVEMNRLIKFEMEGSIG' A
#
# COMPACT_ATOMS: atom_id res chain seq x y z
N LEU A 1 13.70 -33.83 -23.50
CA LEU A 1 13.02 -33.28 -22.31
C LEU A 1 13.16 -31.76 -22.39
N PRO A 2 12.09 -30.99 -22.59
CA PRO A 2 12.22 -29.54 -22.69
C PRO A 2 12.51 -28.98 -21.29
N ILE A 3 13.57 -28.19 -21.21
CA ILE A 3 14.01 -27.51 -20.00
C ILE A 3 12.98 -26.40 -19.76
N TYR A 4 12.29 -26.44 -18.61
CA TYR A 4 11.45 -25.33 -18.18
C TYR A 4 12.36 -24.12 -17.94
N ASN A 5 12.21 -23.09 -18.78
CA ASN A 5 12.87 -21.80 -18.58
C ASN A 5 12.10 -21.09 -17.45
N ILE A 6 12.65 -21.09 -16.25
CA ILE A 6 12.06 -20.41 -15.08
C ILE A 6 12.75 -19.05 -14.96
N SER A 7 12.00 -17.99 -15.23
CA SER A 7 12.40 -16.61 -14.92
C SER A 7 11.87 -16.26 -13.54
N LEU A 8 12.76 -16.06 -12.57
CA LEU A 8 12.43 -15.54 -11.24
C LEU A 8 12.81 -14.06 -11.22
N GLU A 9 11.81 -13.18 -11.30
CA GLU A 9 11.99 -11.75 -11.05
C GLU A 9 11.75 -11.47 -9.57
N HIS A 10 12.75 -10.88 -8.91
CA HIS A 10 12.63 -10.41 -7.54
C HIS A 10 12.58 -8.88 -7.56
N GLU A 11 11.37 -8.33 -7.65
CA GLU A 11 11.14 -6.90 -7.42
C GLU A 11 10.83 -6.65 -5.95
N ALA A 12 11.81 -6.14 -5.21
CA ALA A 12 11.59 -5.54 -3.90
C ALA A 12 11.62 -4.01 -4.07
N LYS A 13 10.45 -3.35 -4.07
CA LYS A 13 10.35 -1.88 -4.14
C LYS A 13 10.12 -1.30 -2.75
N VAL A 14 11.16 -0.73 -2.14
CA VAL A 14 11.03 0.09 -0.94
C VAL A 14 10.61 1.50 -1.37
N SER A 15 9.35 1.87 -1.18
CA SER A 15 8.87 3.25 -1.42
C SER A 15 8.63 3.93 -0.09
N LYS A 16 9.28 5.07 0.13
CA LYS A 16 8.95 5.98 1.23
C LYS A 16 7.64 6.69 0.90
N VAL A 17 6.88 7.08 1.93
CA VAL A 17 5.75 8.02 1.77
C VAL A 17 6.29 9.30 1.12
N SER A 18 5.61 9.79 0.09
CA SER A 18 6.02 11.02 -0.60
C SER A 18 5.74 12.22 0.30
N GLU A 19 6.80 12.89 0.76
CA GLU A 19 6.69 14.11 1.57
C GLU A 19 5.92 15.22 0.84
N GLU A 20 6.03 15.29 -0.49
CA GLU A 20 5.28 16.24 -1.31
C GLU A 20 3.77 15.96 -1.29
N GLN A 21 3.37 14.68 -1.42
CA GLN A 21 1.96 14.29 -1.36
C GLN A 21 1.40 14.48 0.05
N LEU A 22 2.19 14.15 1.07
CA LEU A 22 1.82 14.35 2.47
C LEU A 22 1.61 15.84 2.77
N PHE A 23 2.56 16.70 2.39
CA PHE A 23 2.44 18.15 2.54
C PHE A 23 1.24 18.69 1.77
N TYR A 24 1.01 18.23 0.54
CA TYR A 24 -0.15 18.65 -0.26
C TYR A 24 -1.47 18.31 0.45
N LEU A 25 -1.65 17.07 0.91
CA LEU A 25 -2.86 16.64 1.61
C LEU A 25 -3.05 17.40 2.93
N MET A 26 -1.99 17.59 3.72
CA MET A 26 -2.03 18.37 4.96
C MET A 26 -2.36 19.84 4.70
N SER A 27 -1.87 20.44 3.62
CA SER A 27 -2.23 21.81 3.22
C SER A 27 -3.71 21.97 2.88
N ARG A 28 -4.41 20.87 2.59
CA ARG A 28 -5.87 20.82 2.36
C ARG A 28 -6.66 20.58 3.64
N GLY A 29 -5.99 20.53 4.80
CA GLY A 29 -6.62 20.34 6.12
C GLY A 29 -6.83 18.88 6.51
N ILE A 30 -6.23 17.94 5.79
CA ILE A 30 -6.24 16.50 6.14
C ILE A 30 -5.17 16.27 7.21
N SER A 31 -5.46 15.48 8.24
CA SER A 31 -4.45 15.18 9.26
C SER A 31 -3.28 14.39 8.67
N GLU A 32 -2.11 14.46 9.32
CA GLU A 32 -0.94 13.68 8.89
C GLU A 32 -1.23 12.17 8.86
N GLU A 33 -1.98 11.69 9.84
CA GLU A 33 -2.43 10.30 9.95
C GLU A 33 -3.32 9.90 8.78
N GLU A 34 -4.40 10.63 8.52
CA GLU A 34 -5.31 10.36 7.40
C GLU A 34 -4.60 10.51 6.05
N ALA A 35 -3.72 11.50 5.89
CA ALA A 35 -2.96 11.70 4.67
C ALA A 35 -1.99 10.54 4.40
N THR A 36 -1.36 10.03 5.45
CA THR A 36 -0.50 8.83 5.38
C THR A 36 -1.32 7.60 5.02
N GLU A 37 -2.49 7.41 5.63
CA GLU A 37 -3.42 6.33 5.26
C GLU A 37 -3.81 6.41 3.78
N MET A 38 -4.21 7.58 3.29
CA MET A 38 -4.59 7.78 1.90
C MET A 38 -3.46 7.41 0.93
N ILE A 39 -2.22 7.80 1.23
CA ILE A 39 -1.06 7.50 0.38
C ILE A 39 -0.76 6.00 0.37
N VAL A 40 -0.77 5.35 1.54
CA VAL A 40 -0.50 3.90 1.67
C VAL A 40 -1.61 3.10 0.99
N MET A 41 -2.88 3.46 1.20
CA MET A 41 -4.02 2.82 0.54
C MET A 41 -3.96 2.97 -0.98
N GLY A 42 -3.61 4.16 -1.48
CA GLY A 42 -3.44 4.40 -2.92
C GLY A 42 -2.31 3.58 -3.54
N PHE A 43 -1.23 3.32 -2.79
CA PHE A 43 -0.14 2.46 -3.23
C PHE A 43 -0.55 0.98 -3.34
N ILE A 44 -1.39 0.51 -2.42
CA ILE A 44 -1.82 -0.90 -2.33
C ILE A 44 -3.06 -1.20 -3.19
N GLU A 45 -3.85 -0.19 -3.54
CA GLU A 45 -5.08 -0.31 -4.35
C GLU A 45 -4.89 -1.14 -5.65
N PRO A 46 -3.83 -0.95 -6.45
CA PRO A 46 -3.65 -1.74 -7.68
C PRO A 46 -3.52 -3.24 -7.40
N PHE A 47 -2.81 -3.60 -6.32
CA PHE A 47 -2.60 -4.99 -5.93
C PHE A 47 -3.89 -5.62 -5.37
N THR A 48 -4.61 -4.91 -4.50
CA THR A 48 -5.86 -5.42 -3.91
C THR A 48 -6.95 -5.66 -4.95
N LYS A 49 -6.95 -4.92 -6.07
CA LYS A 49 -7.85 -5.15 -7.21
C LYS A 49 -7.61 -6.46 -7.96
N GLU A 50 -6.43 -7.05 -7.84
CA GLU A 50 -6.10 -8.34 -8.46
C GLU A 50 -6.52 -9.54 -7.59
N LEU A 51 -6.87 -9.30 -6.33
CA LEU A 51 -7.28 -10.34 -5.40
C LEU A 51 -8.79 -10.64 -5.51
N PRO A 52 -9.20 -11.89 -5.26
CA PRO A 52 -10.61 -12.20 -5.01
C PRO A 52 -11.17 -11.32 -3.89
N MET A 53 -12.44 -10.93 -4.02
CA MET A 53 -13.10 -9.94 -3.17
C MET A 53 -12.95 -10.22 -1.66
N GLU A 54 -13.08 -11.48 -1.25
CA GLU A 54 -12.94 -11.89 0.15
C GLU A 54 -11.56 -11.59 0.74
N TYR A 55 -10.49 -11.80 -0.04
CA TYR A 55 -9.12 -11.51 0.38
C TYR A 55 -8.81 -10.02 0.33
N ALA A 56 -9.35 -9.30 -0.67
CA ALA A 56 -9.18 -7.85 -0.75
C ALA A 56 -9.78 -7.14 0.47
N VAL A 57 -10.96 -7.58 0.93
CA VAL A 57 -11.60 -7.05 2.14
C VAL A 57 -10.76 -7.32 3.38
N GLU A 58 -10.26 -8.54 3.54
CA GLU A 58 -9.45 -8.90 4.70
C GLU A 58 -8.10 -8.17 4.71
N MET A 59 -7.44 -8.07 3.57
CA MET A 59 -6.18 -7.34 3.42
C MET A 59 -6.32 -5.86 3.78
N ASN A 60 -7.38 -5.19 3.32
CA ASN A 60 -7.64 -3.80 3.68
C ASN A 60 -7.83 -3.60 5.19
N ARG A 61 -8.45 -4.57 5.88
CA ARG A 61 -8.58 -4.54 7.34
C ARG A 61 -7.24 -4.70 8.04
N LEU A 62 -6.43 -5.67 7.60
CA LEU A 62 -5.11 -5.92 8.17
C LEU A 62 -4.21 -4.71 8.03
N ILE A 63 -4.20 -4.04 6.87
CA ILE A 63 -3.35 -2.86 6.69
C ILE A 63 -3.81 -1.71 7.59
N LYS A 64 -5.11 -1.43 7.69
CA LYS A 64 -5.63 -0.40 8.60
C LYS A 64 -5.22 -0.68 10.05
N PHE A 65 -5.34 -1.94 10.48
CA PHE A 65 -4.95 -2.35 11.83
C PHE A 65 -3.45 -2.14 12.11
N GLU A 66 -2.58 -2.50 11.16
CA GLU A 66 -1.13 -2.27 11.29
C GLU A 66 -0.78 -0.78 11.33
N MET A 67 -1.56 0.08 10.64
CA MET A 67 -1.35 1.52 10.64
C MET A 67 -1.73 2.17 11.98
N GLU A 68 -2.84 1.76 12.59
CA GLU A 68 -3.23 2.20 13.96
C GLU A 68 -2.13 1.88 15.00
N GLY A 69 -1.37 0.80 14.81
CA GLY A 69 -0.26 0.41 15.68
C GLY A 69 1.10 1.04 15.37
N SER A 70 1.26 1.67 14.20
CA SER A 70 2.53 2.22 13.71
C SER A 70 2.61 3.74 13.76
N ILE A 71 1.47 4.44 13.82
CA ILE A 71 1.38 5.89 13.98
C ILE A 71 1.26 6.17 15.49
N GLY A 72 2.41 6.13 16.18
CA GLY A 72 2.53 6.38 17.62
C GLY A 72 3.93 6.87 17.98
#